data_AF-A0A957PLH1-F1
#
_entry.id   AF-A0A957PLH1-F1
#
_cell.length_a   1.000
_cell.length_b   1.000
_cell.length_c   1.000
_cell.angle_alpha   90.00
_cell.angle_beta   90.00
_cell.angle_gamma   90.00
#
_symmetry.space_group_name_H-M   'P 1'
#
loop_
_entity.id
_entity.type
_entity.pdbx_description
1 polymer ?
#
loop_
_entity_poly.entity_id
_entity_poly.type
_entity_poly.pdbx_seq_one_letter_code
_entity_poly.pdbx_strand_id
1 'polypeptide(L)'
;MIMTILILVVYKVPIKEAQAQQTFSAQEVLIQNFAYSPATITIDVGETVTWTNLDSAPHTVSADDDSFSSDTLNENDTFSHTFSTAGVFSYFCQFHSFMKAEIVVNEAPTELKMVWLPIVKRTDNAGNASPTPGQGSTTPTATSTRTPVPSATTTPTATALPSPTPTRPAEQIVRWSDPAAWGGSVPTVGQAVTIPAGKFMLLDTNPPALQSLAIDGTLIFDNQDLNLTAGWIIVHGKLEIGTPDHPYTNKAIITLNGPAGQDIMGMGSRVLGVMGNGEIQMVGETRTSWTHLNATANKGEAALTLASTPNWRVGDRIVVASTDFDFRQSEDFIITTIQGAQVQLDAPLAYTHWGETTTANGQTIEQRAEVGLLSRNIVIQGDASSETDGLGGHMMVMGKGKLALDGVELFR
;
A
#
# COMPACT_ATOMS: atom_id res chain seq x y z
N MET A 1 70.60 9.82 -19.17
CA MET A 1 69.83 8.91 -20.03
C MET A 1 69.51 7.68 -19.17
N ILE A 2 68.38 7.71 -18.46
CA ILE A 2 67.93 6.61 -17.58
C ILE A 2 66.59 6.15 -18.15
N MET A 3 66.59 4.92 -18.64
CA MET A 3 65.46 4.26 -19.27
C MET A 3 64.77 3.45 -18.18
N THR A 4 63.61 3.92 -17.70
CA THR A 4 62.82 3.23 -16.69
C THR A 4 61.84 2.28 -17.39
N ILE A 5 62.06 0.98 -17.19
CA ILE A 5 61.20 -0.10 -17.69
C ILE A 5 59.96 -0.19 -16.80
N LEU A 6 58.77 -0.10 -17.40
CA LEU A 6 57.50 -0.33 -16.72
C LEU A 6 57.16 -1.83 -16.82
N ILE A 7 57.12 -2.54 -15.69
CA ILE A 7 56.67 -3.94 -15.62
C ILE A 7 55.18 -3.94 -15.29
N LEU A 8 54.34 -4.40 -16.23
CA LEU A 8 52.92 -4.63 -16.02
C LEU A 8 52.75 -5.98 -15.29
N VAL A 9 52.26 -5.97 -14.05
CA VAL A 9 51.88 -7.19 -13.33
C VAL A 9 50.37 -7.38 -13.50
N VAL A 10 49.97 -8.43 -14.23
CA VAL A 10 48.57 -8.84 -14.37
C VAL A 10 48.27 -9.90 -13.30
N TYR A 11 47.44 -9.58 -12.32
CA TYR A 11 46.89 -10.57 -11.39
C TYR A 11 45.59 -11.14 -11.96
N LYS A 12 45.55 -12.44 -12.22
CA LYS A 12 44.29 -13.18 -12.44
C LYS A 12 43.62 -13.38 -11.09
N VAL A 13 42.46 -12.76 -10.90
CA VAL A 13 41.56 -13.06 -9.77
C VAL A 13 40.82 -14.37 -10.08
N PRO A 14 40.88 -15.40 -9.24
CA PRO A 14 40.04 -16.58 -9.41
C PRO A 14 38.60 -16.22 -9.07
N ILE A 15 37.70 -16.39 -10.04
CA ILE A 15 36.25 -16.33 -9.82
C ILE A 15 35.88 -17.57 -9.01
N LYS A 16 35.46 -17.39 -7.75
CA LYS A 16 34.88 -18.49 -6.96
C LYS A 16 33.62 -18.98 -7.69
N GLU A 17 33.54 -20.28 -7.90
CA GLU A 17 32.34 -20.96 -8.38
C GLU A 17 31.15 -20.55 -7.51
N ALA A 18 30.07 -20.10 -8.16
CA ALA A 18 28.80 -19.87 -7.51
C ALA A 18 28.30 -21.22 -7.01
N GLN A 19 28.18 -21.38 -5.69
CA GLN A 19 27.44 -22.50 -5.12
C GLN A 19 26.00 -22.38 -5.60
N ALA A 20 25.47 -23.46 -6.18
CA ALA A 20 24.08 -23.55 -6.56
C ALA A 20 23.23 -23.28 -5.31
N GLN A 21 22.53 -22.14 -5.29
CA GLN A 21 21.48 -21.89 -4.32
C GLN A 21 20.40 -22.93 -4.58
N GLN A 22 20.20 -23.84 -3.62
CA GLN A 22 18.98 -24.64 -3.58
C GLN A 22 17.81 -23.65 -3.56
N THR A 23 16.99 -23.71 -4.59
CA THR A 23 15.78 -22.91 -4.71
C THR A 23 14.73 -23.57 -3.84
N PHE A 24 14.57 -23.07 -2.62
CA PHE A 24 13.44 -23.43 -1.77
C PHE A 24 12.16 -23.01 -2.50
N SER A 25 11.33 -23.99 -2.85
CA SER A 25 9.98 -23.72 -3.33
C SER A 25 9.18 -23.06 -2.19
N ALA A 26 8.27 -22.14 -2.52
CA ALA A 26 7.55 -21.34 -1.53
C ALA A 26 6.60 -22.14 -0.60
N GLN A 27 6.52 -23.46 -0.78
CA GLN A 27 5.65 -24.40 -0.04
C GLN A 27 6.44 -25.53 0.69
N GLU A 28 7.62 -25.22 1.24
CA GLU A 28 8.43 -26.18 2.02
C GLU A 28 8.39 -25.90 3.54
N VAL A 29 8.37 -26.97 4.35
CA VAL A 29 8.48 -26.95 5.81
C VAL A 29 9.66 -27.81 6.26
N LEU A 30 10.66 -27.21 6.90
CA LEU A 30 11.82 -27.92 7.42
C LEU A 30 11.55 -28.42 8.83
N ILE A 31 11.92 -29.67 9.12
CA ILE A 31 11.95 -30.19 10.49
C ILE A 31 13.38 -30.05 10.99
N GLN A 32 13.62 -29.10 11.87
CA GLN A 32 14.95 -28.82 12.42
C GLN A 32 14.84 -28.27 13.85
N ASN A 33 15.82 -28.60 14.68
CA ASN A 33 15.86 -28.22 16.09
C ASN A 33 14.60 -28.67 16.87
N PHE A 34 14.08 -29.86 16.58
CA PHE A 34 12.84 -30.38 17.15
C PHE A 34 11.66 -29.40 16.97
N ALA A 35 11.55 -28.79 15.79
CA ALA A 35 10.45 -27.91 15.42
C ALA A 35 10.15 -27.99 13.92
N TYR A 36 8.90 -27.67 13.54
CA TYR A 36 8.53 -27.41 12.16
C TYR A 36 8.79 -25.93 11.84
N SER A 37 9.48 -25.67 10.73
CA SER A 37 9.89 -24.33 10.31
C SER A 37 9.52 -24.09 8.84
N PRO A 38 8.54 -23.21 8.55
CA PRO A 38 7.76 -22.44 9.51
C PRO A 38 6.76 -23.31 10.31
N ALA A 39 6.40 -22.87 11.52
CA ALA A 39 5.40 -23.55 12.35
C ALA A 39 3.96 -23.32 11.87
N THR A 40 3.74 -22.28 11.06
CA THR A 40 2.50 -22.07 10.31
C THR A 40 2.84 -21.73 8.87
N ILE A 41 2.28 -22.47 7.92
CA ILE A 41 2.35 -22.13 6.50
C ILE A 41 0.92 -21.95 5.97
N THR A 42 0.74 -20.95 5.11
CA THR A 42 -0.51 -20.68 4.42
C THR A 42 -0.33 -20.95 2.94
N ILE A 43 -1.24 -21.71 2.38
CA ILE A 43 -1.30 -22.13 0.97
C ILE A 43 -2.73 -21.93 0.43
N ASP A 44 -2.92 -22.02 -0.87
CA ASP A 44 -4.25 -22.00 -1.49
C ASP A 44 -4.76 -23.43 -1.77
N VAL A 45 -6.08 -23.61 -1.86
CA VAL A 45 -6.68 -24.91 -2.24
C VAL A 45 -6.05 -25.41 -3.55
N GLY A 46 -5.57 -26.64 -3.52
CA GLY A 46 -4.90 -27.32 -4.63
C GLY A 46 -3.37 -27.29 -4.55
N GLU A 47 -2.78 -26.54 -3.62
CA GLU A 47 -1.33 -26.51 -3.44
C GLU A 47 -0.81 -27.71 -2.61
N THR A 48 0.47 -28.03 -2.80
CA THR A 48 1.18 -29.13 -2.14
C THR A 48 2.25 -28.59 -1.21
N VAL A 49 2.22 -29.00 0.06
CA VAL A 49 3.29 -28.71 1.03
C VAL A 49 4.24 -29.89 1.07
N THR A 50 5.54 -29.62 1.13
CA THR A 50 6.58 -30.64 1.32
C THR A 50 7.31 -30.40 2.63
N TRP A 51 7.44 -31.44 3.45
CA TRP A 51 8.23 -31.44 4.67
C TRP A 51 9.55 -32.15 4.41
N THR A 52 10.64 -31.61 4.93
CA THR A 52 11.98 -32.20 4.86
C THR A 52 12.56 -32.32 6.27
N ASN A 53 12.94 -33.52 6.70
CA ASN A 53 13.60 -33.67 7.99
C ASN A 53 15.09 -33.33 7.88
N LEU A 54 15.57 -32.33 8.61
CA LEU A 54 16.99 -31.97 8.71
C LEU A 54 17.60 -32.28 10.08
N ASP A 55 16.79 -32.75 11.03
CA ASP A 55 17.30 -33.30 12.28
C ASP A 55 17.80 -34.74 12.07
N SER A 56 18.84 -35.11 12.82
CA SER A 56 19.26 -36.51 12.93
C SER A 56 18.26 -37.37 13.73
N ALA A 57 17.35 -36.73 14.48
CA ALA A 57 16.26 -37.41 15.17
C ALA A 57 15.11 -37.75 14.19
N PRO A 58 14.47 -38.92 14.34
CA PRO A 58 13.30 -39.26 13.52
C PRO A 58 12.09 -38.43 13.92
N HIS A 59 11.31 -38.01 12.92
CA HIS A 59 10.08 -37.22 13.10
C HIS A 59 8.93 -37.75 12.26
N THR A 60 7.72 -37.29 12.53
CA THR A 60 6.54 -37.52 11.67
C THR A 60 5.84 -36.21 11.37
N VAL A 61 4.90 -36.22 10.44
CA VAL A 61 3.92 -35.15 10.20
C VAL A 61 2.55 -35.79 10.30
N SER A 62 1.81 -35.54 11.38
CA SER A 62 0.53 -36.23 11.64
C SER A 62 -0.55 -35.22 12.04
N ALA A 63 -1.62 -35.10 11.25
CA ALA A 63 -2.71 -34.18 11.51
C ALA A 63 -3.48 -34.55 12.79
N ASP A 64 -3.93 -33.54 13.54
CA ASP A 64 -4.71 -33.72 14.77
C ASP A 64 -6.08 -34.38 14.51
N ASP A 65 -6.62 -34.22 13.29
CA ASP A 65 -7.91 -34.75 12.85
C ASP A 65 -7.80 -36.02 11.99
N ASP A 66 -6.61 -36.62 11.94
CA ASP A 66 -6.28 -37.79 11.11
C ASP A 66 -6.47 -37.59 9.60
N SER A 67 -6.60 -36.35 9.09
CA SER A 67 -6.80 -36.07 7.66
C SER A 67 -5.58 -36.38 6.78
N PHE A 68 -4.37 -36.32 7.34
CA PHE A 68 -3.13 -36.77 6.71
C PHE A 68 -2.10 -37.24 7.74
N SER A 69 -1.21 -38.13 7.32
CA SER A 69 -0.08 -38.55 8.14
C SER A 69 1.07 -39.05 7.26
N SER A 70 2.30 -38.77 7.66
CA SER A 70 3.51 -39.34 7.07
C SER A 70 3.90 -40.66 7.76
N ASP A 71 4.70 -41.48 7.08
CA ASP A 71 5.53 -42.46 7.77
C ASP A 71 6.65 -41.75 8.57
N THR A 72 7.48 -42.52 9.29
CA THR A 72 8.68 -41.98 9.97
C THR A 72 9.64 -41.37 8.95
N LEU A 73 9.96 -40.09 9.15
CA LEU A 73 10.96 -39.35 8.38
C LEU A 73 12.28 -39.35 9.15
N ASN A 74 13.30 -40.01 8.59
CA ASN A 74 14.68 -39.94 9.09
C ASN A 74 15.40 -38.72 8.48
N GLU A 75 16.65 -38.48 8.86
CA GLU A 75 17.43 -37.36 8.35
C GLU A 75 17.47 -37.34 6.81
N ASN A 76 17.07 -36.20 6.25
CA ASN A 76 16.88 -35.89 4.82
C ASN A 76 15.69 -36.58 4.11
N ASP A 77 14.86 -37.34 4.82
CA ASP A 77 13.60 -37.85 4.24
C ASP A 77 12.60 -36.71 4.02
N THR A 78 11.72 -36.89 3.03
CA THR A 78 10.69 -35.91 2.66
C THR A 78 9.29 -36.52 2.61
N PHE A 79 8.28 -35.70 2.88
CA PHE A 79 6.87 -36.03 2.75
C PHE A 79 6.14 -34.89 2.06
N SER A 80 5.19 -35.17 1.17
CA SER A 80 4.38 -34.14 0.51
C SER A 80 2.89 -34.43 0.62
N HIS A 81 2.09 -33.38 0.82
CA HIS A 81 0.63 -33.48 0.87
C HIS A 81 -0.04 -32.33 0.13
N THR A 82 -1.02 -32.66 -0.72
CA THR A 82 -1.83 -31.69 -1.48
C THR A 82 -3.15 -31.45 -0.78
N PHE A 83 -3.46 -30.19 -0.48
CA PHE A 83 -4.66 -29.82 0.26
C PHE A 83 -5.79 -29.40 -0.69
N SER A 84 -6.86 -30.19 -0.74
CA SER A 84 -7.99 -29.96 -1.65
C SER A 84 -9.15 -29.16 -1.04
N THR A 85 -9.08 -28.83 0.24
CA THR A 85 -10.16 -28.16 0.97
C THR A 85 -9.59 -27.02 1.80
N ALA A 86 -10.25 -25.86 1.75
CA ALA A 86 -9.90 -24.73 2.60
C ALA A 86 -10.16 -25.07 4.07
N GLY A 87 -9.32 -24.57 4.97
CA GLY A 87 -9.39 -24.89 6.39
C GLY A 87 -8.07 -24.71 7.11
N VAL A 88 -8.09 -24.94 8.43
CA VAL A 88 -6.88 -24.97 9.26
C VAL A 88 -6.64 -26.41 9.68
N PHE A 89 -5.44 -26.91 9.40
CA PHE A 89 -5.02 -28.27 9.68
C PHE A 89 -3.86 -28.25 10.66
N SER A 90 -4.15 -28.40 11.95
CA SER A 90 -3.12 -28.59 12.98
C SER A 90 -2.52 -29.99 12.88
N TYR A 91 -1.20 -30.10 13.08
CA TYR A 91 -0.48 -31.36 13.04
C TYR A 91 0.68 -31.38 14.04
N PHE A 92 1.15 -32.58 14.36
CA PHE A 92 2.16 -32.81 15.38
C PHE A 92 3.11 -33.95 15.03
N CYS A 93 4.21 -34.05 15.79
CA CYS A 93 5.14 -35.18 15.72
C CYS A 93 4.74 -36.26 16.73
N GLN A 94 4.59 -37.50 16.27
CA GLN A 94 4.21 -38.62 17.14
C GLN A 94 5.30 -39.00 18.16
N PHE A 95 6.58 -38.77 17.82
CA PHE A 95 7.70 -39.03 18.74
C PHE A 95 7.90 -37.92 19.76
N HIS A 96 7.53 -36.68 19.40
CA HIS A 96 7.79 -35.48 20.18
C HIS A 96 6.51 -34.66 20.29
N SER A 97 5.66 -34.98 21.27
CA SER A 97 4.30 -34.42 21.40
C SER A 97 4.23 -32.89 21.57
N PHE A 98 5.37 -32.24 21.86
CA PHE A 98 5.48 -30.78 21.94
C PHE A 98 5.68 -30.13 20.56
N MET A 99 6.11 -30.88 19.54
CA MET A 99 6.26 -30.38 18.19
C MET A 99 4.89 -30.29 17.54
N LYS A 100 4.40 -29.05 17.39
CA LYS A 100 3.10 -28.74 16.80
C LYS A 100 3.25 -27.63 15.78
N ALA A 101 2.42 -27.69 14.76
CA ALA A 101 2.35 -26.71 13.69
C ALA A 101 0.96 -26.77 13.04
N GLU A 102 0.69 -25.85 12.12
CA GLU A 102 -0.56 -25.84 11.37
C GLU A 102 -0.37 -25.43 9.91
N ILE A 103 -1.21 -25.99 9.04
CA ILE A 103 -1.36 -25.56 7.66
C ILE A 103 -2.67 -24.79 7.55
N VAL A 104 -2.63 -23.57 7.03
CA VAL A 104 -3.83 -22.79 6.68
C VAL A 104 -4.03 -22.87 5.17
N VAL A 105 -5.18 -23.35 4.73
CA VAL A 105 -5.52 -23.49 3.31
C VAL A 105 -6.62 -22.48 2.99
N ASN A 106 -6.32 -21.51 2.14
CA ASN A 106 -7.30 -20.50 1.70
C ASN A 106 -8.20 -21.08 0.60
N GLU A 107 -9.43 -20.56 0.50
CA GLU A 107 -10.31 -20.82 -0.65
C GLU A 107 -9.62 -20.42 -1.96
N ALA A 108 -9.85 -21.20 -3.03
CA ALA A 108 -9.35 -20.83 -4.35
C ALA A 108 -9.97 -19.48 -4.79
N PRO A 109 -9.19 -18.56 -5.38
CA PRO A 109 -9.74 -17.30 -5.87
C PRO A 109 -10.79 -17.58 -6.95
N THR A 110 -12.05 -17.21 -6.69
CA THR A 110 -13.11 -17.21 -7.69
C THR A 110 -12.75 -16.23 -8.81
N GLU A 111 -12.46 -16.74 -10.02
CA GLU A 111 -12.31 -15.88 -11.20
C GLU A 111 -13.60 -15.11 -11.47
N LEU A 112 -13.53 -13.77 -11.42
CA LEU A 112 -14.59 -12.91 -11.92
C LEU A 112 -14.54 -12.88 -13.45
N LYS A 113 -15.42 -13.66 -14.10
CA LYS A 113 -15.66 -13.53 -15.55
C LYS A 113 -16.43 -12.25 -15.86
N MET A 114 -15.73 -11.17 -16.22
CA MET A 114 -16.36 -9.99 -16.80
C MET A 114 -16.89 -10.30 -18.21
N VAL A 115 -18.22 -10.25 -18.38
CA VAL A 115 -18.86 -10.32 -19.69
C VAL A 115 -18.88 -8.92 -20.30
N TRP A 116 -18.13 -8.72 -21.39
CA TRP A 116 -18.18 -7.49 -22.18
C TRP A 116 -19.46 -7.44 -23.00
N LEU A 117 -20.30 -6.42 -22.78
CA LEU A 117 -21.37 -6.05 -23.71
C LEU A 117 -20.79 -5.14 -24.81
N PRO A 118 -21.11 -5.36 -26.11
CA PRO A 118 -20.57 -4.54 -27.18
C PRO A 118 -21.15 -3.12 -27.16
N ILE A 119 -20.27 -2.12 -27.30
CA ILE A 119 -20.58 -0.70 -27.41
C ILE A 119 -21.25 -0.43 -28.77
N VAL A 120 -22.49 0.08 -28.76
CA VAL A 120 -23.18 0.57 -29.96
C VAL A 120 -22.63 1.95 -30.33
N LYS A 121 -21.99 2.06 -31.50
CA LYS A 121 -21.55 3.35 -32.06
C LYS A 121 -22.76 4.17 -32.50
N ARG A 122 -22.88 5.41 -31.99
CA ARG A 122 -23.79 6.43 -32.53
C ARG A 122 -23.15 7.00 -33.81
N THR A 123 -23.88 6.95 -34.92
CA THR A 123 -23.56 7.70 -36.15
C THR A 123 -24.29 9.02 -36.15
N ASP A 124 -23.53 10.10 -36.20
CA ASP A 124 -23.92 11.47 -36.44
C ASP A 124 -24.04 11.74 -37.95
N ASN A 125 -25.27 11.94 -38.43
CA ASN A 125 -25.53 12.44 -39.78
C ASN A 125 -25.79 13.94 -39.72
N ALA A 126 -24.80 14.73 -40.14
CA ALA A 126 -24.97 16.13 -40.51
C ALA A 126 -25.57 16.22 -41.93
N GLY A 127 -26.82 16.66 -42.02
CA GLY A 127 -27.53 16.93 -43.26
C GLY A 127 -27.80 18.43 -43.43
N ASN A 128 -27.21 19.01 -44.47
CA ASN A 128 -27.27 20.39 -44.93
C ASN A 128 -28.68 20.86 -45.34
N ALA A 129 -29.14 22.03 -44.87
CA ALA A 129 -30.21 22.80 -45.53
C ALA A 129 -30.09 24.31 -45.24
N SER A 130 -30.10 25.10 -46.31
CA SER A 130 -30.06 26.58 -46.35
C SER A 130 -31.49 27.18 -46.20
N PRO A 131 -31.69 28.41 -45.68
CA PRO A 131 -33.01 28.91 -45.32
C PRO A 131 -33.69 29.72 -46.44
N THR A 132 -35.02 29.71 -46.46
CA THR A 132 -35.86 30.70 -47.16
C THR A 132 -36.89 31.26 -46.17
N PRO A 133 -37.22 32.57 -46.17
CA PRO A 133 -38.10 33.16 -45.17
C PRO A 133 -39.56 33.28 -45.63
N GLY A 134 -40.50 32.97 -44.74
CA GLY A 134 -41.94 33.18 -44.94
C GLY A 134 -42.69 33.21 -43.61
N GLN A 135 -43.39 34.32 -43.37
CA GLN A 135 -44.09 34.72 -42.15
C GLN A 135 -45.35 33.88 -41.82
N GLY A 136 -45.78 33.90 -40.56
CA GLY A 136 -47.17 33.57 -40.20
C GLY A 136 -47.39 33.16 -38.74
N SER A 137 -48.01 34.06 -37.97
CA SER A 137 -48.43 33.92 -36.57
C SER A 137 -49.53 32.86 -36.36
N THR A 138 -49.47 32.10 -35.24
CA THR A 138 -50.50 32.03 -34.17
C THR A 138 -50.29 30.84 -33.22
N THR A 139 -50.18 31.12 -31.92
CA THR A 139 -50.45 30.23 -30.75
C THR A 139 -51.98 29.95 -30.72
N PRO A 140 -52.55 28.82 -30.18
CA PRO A 140 -52.24 28.36 -28.83
C PRO A 140 -52.48 26.89 -28.40
N THR A 141 -52.06 26.64 -27.16
CA THR A 141 -52.57 25.67 -26.17
C THR A 141 -52.26 24.18 -26.36
N ALA A 142 -51.25 23.71 -25.61
CA ALA A 142 -51.06 22.31 -25.29
C ALA A 142 -51.92 21.92 -24.08
N THR A 143 -52.70 20.85 -24.21
CA THR A 143 -53.25 20.09 -23.07
C THR A 143 -53.02 18.62 -23.38
N SER A 144 -51.98 18.06 -22.76
CA SER A 144 -51.62 16.64 -22.89
C SER A 144 -52.40 15.84 -21.86
N THR A 145 -53.39 15.08 -22.31
CA THR A 145 -54.06 14.05 -21.51
C THR A 145 -53.40 12.70 -21.81
N ARG A 146 -52.75 12.17 -20.77
CA ARG A 146 -52.08 10.88 -20.74
C ARG A 146 -53.11 9.78 -20.52
N THR A 147 -53.11 8.76 -21.37
CA THR A 147 -53.79 7.48 -21.08
C THR A 147 -52.80 6.34 -21.34
N PRO A 148 -52.64 5.36 -20.42
CA PRO A 148 -51.56 4.39 -20.48
C PRO A 148 -51.97 3.15 -21.30
N VAL A 149 -51.02 2.63 -22.09
CA VAL A 149 -51.09 1.30 -22.72
C VAL A 149 -50.36 0.31 -21.80
N PRO A 150 -50.95 -0.83 -21.41
CA PRO A 150 -50.23 -1.87 -20.69
C PRO A 150 -49.54 -2.78 -21.71
N SER A 151 -48.27 -3.09 -21.50
CA SER A 151 -47.65 -4.25 -22.13
C SER A 151 -46.67 -4.85 -21.14
N ALA A 152 -47.06 -6.03 -20.68
CA ALA A 152 -46.27 -6.91 -19.86
C ALA A 152 -45.05 -7.37 -20.64
N THR A 153 -43.88 -7.26 -20.02
CA THR A 153 -42.72 -8.08 -20.34
C THR A 153 -42.12 -8.47 -19.01
N THR A 154 -42.26 -9.74 -18.66
CA THR A 154 -41.72 -10.36 -17.46
C THR A 154 -40.21 -10.52 -17.62
N THR A 155 -39.45 -9.65 -16.98
CA THR A 155 -38.03 -9.87 -16.69
C THR A 155 -37.94 -10.81 -15.48
N PRO A 156 -37.16 -11.91 -15.52
CA PRO A 156 -36.96 -12.73 -14.33
C PRO A 156 -36.19 -11.91 -13.28
N THR A 157 -36.82 -11.69 -12.14
CA THR A 157 -36.16 -11.19 -10.93
C THR A 157 -35.12 -12.21 -10.49
N ALA A 158 -33.85 -11.94 -10.77
CA ALA A 158 -32.78 -12.59 -10.04
C ALA A 158 -32.88 -12.14 -8.58
N THR A 159 -33.34 -13.04 -7.72
CA THR A 159 -33.21 -12.89 -6.28
C THR A 159 -31.71 -12.91 -5.98
N ALA A 160 -31.13 -11.73 -5.83
CA ALA A 160 -29.79 -11.61 -5.25
C ALA A 160 -29.87 -12.24 -3.86
N LEU A 161 -29.18 -13.36 -3.66
CA LEU A 161 -28.82 -13.74 -2.29
C LEU A 161 -28.03 -12.56 -1.71
N PRO A 162 -28.30 -12.14 -0.46
CA PRO A 162 -27.42 -11.20 0.19
C PRO A 162 -26.04 -11.87 0.25
N SER A 163 -25.06 -11.32 -0.47
CA SER A 163 -23.66 -11.58 -0.15
C SER A 163 -23.48 -11.26 1.33
N PRO A 164 -22.90 -12.16 2.14
CA PRO A 164 -22.52 -11.77 3.49
C PRO A 164 -21.43 -10.70 3.33
N THR A 165 -21.81 -9.43 3.47
CA THR A 165 -20.84 -8.41 3.82
C THR A 165 -20.16 -8.94 5.08
N PRO A 166 -18.82 -9.14 5.11
CA PRO A 166 -18.13 -9.36 6.37
C PRO A 166 -18.35 -8.09 7.18
N THR A 167 -19.38 -8.12 8.02
CA THR A 167 -19.72 -7.01 8.87
C THR A 167 -18.68 -7.06 9.97
N ARG A 168 -17.66 -6.19 9.88
CA ARG A 168 -16.69 -5.92 10.94
C ARG A 168 -17.45 -5.90 12.27
N PRO A 169 -17.21 -6.83 13.22
CA PRO A 169 -17.94 -6.83 14.47
C PRO A 169 -17.64 -5.52 15.21
N ALA A 170 -18.56 -4.55 15.12
CA ALA A 170 -18.41 -3.24 15.75
C ALA A 170 -18.33 -3.34 17.30
N GLU A 171 -18.71 -4.48 17.85
CA GLU A 171 -18.81 -4.77 19.28
C GLU A 171 -17.45 -5.10 19.94
N GLN A 172 -16.35 -5.22 19.18
CA GLN A 172 -15.03 -5.60 19.70
C GLN A 172 -13.94 -4.52 19.59
N ILE A 173 -14.28 -3.32 19.07
CA ILE A 173 -13.32 -2.21 18.95
C ILE A 173 -13.27 -1.45 20.29
N VAL A 174 -12.10 -1.42 20.92
CA VAL A 174 -11.83 -0.63 22.14
C VAL A 174 -11.06 0.63 21.80
N ARG A 175 -11.35 1.73 22.50
CA ARG A 175 -10.71 3.02 22.27
C ARG A 175 -9.35 3.08 22.97
N TRP A 176 -8.37 3.73 22.34
CA TRP A 176 -7.06 3.98 22.94
C TRP A 176 -7.20 4.85 24.18
N SER A 177 -8.11 5.83 24.14
CA SER A 177 -8.39 6.74 25.25
C SER A 177 -9.05 6.08 26.46
N ASP A 178 -9.56 4.85 26.35
CA ASP A 178 -10.22 4.13 27.45
C ASP A 178 -9.18 3.45 28.36
N PRO A 179 -9.04 3.87 29.64
CA PRO A 179 -8.11 3.23 30.56
C PRO A 179 -8.41 1.74 30.80
N ALA A 180 -9.68 1.30 30.68
CA ALA A 180 -10.04 -0.10 30.84
C ALA A 180 -9.44 -0.98 29.74
N ALA A 181 -9.22 -0.43 28.54
CA ALA A 181 -8.49 -1.11 27.48
C ALA A 181 -7.05 -1.44 27.91
N TRP A 182 -6.48 -0.72 28.87
CA TRP A 182 -5.09 -0.85 29.32
C TRP A 182 -4.95 -1.37 30.75
N GLY A 183 -5.99 -2.01 31.30
CA GLY A 183 -5.96 -2.54 32.66
C GLY A 183 -6.05 -1.47 33.76
N GLY A 184 -6.50 -0.26 33.42
CA GLY A 184 -6.85 0.80 34.37
C GLY A 184 -6.23 2.18 34.08
N SER A 185 -5.18 2.25 33.26
CA SER A 185 -4.48 3.49 32.92
C SER A 185 -3.97 3.47 31.50
N VAL A 186 -4.21 4.55 30.74
CA VAL A 186 -3.69 4.71 29.37
C VAL A 186 -2.16 4.81 29.34
N PRO A 187 -1.48 4.44 28.23
CA PRO A 187 -0.03 4.51 28.13
C PRO A 187 0.56 5.90 28.38
N THR A 188 1.74 5.96 29.00
CA THR A 188 2.46 7.20 29.33
C THR A 188 3.70 7.43 28.46
N VAL A 189 4.29 8.63 28.55
CA VAL A 189 5.54 8.97 27.85
C VAL A 189 6.64 7.94 28.11
N GLY A 190 7.31 7.49 27.05
CA GLY A 190 8.44 6.57 27.11
C GLY A 190 8.07 5.13 27.48
N GLN A 191 6.77 4.78 27.47
CA GLN A 191 6.34 3.42 27.73
C GLN A 191 6.47 2.55 26.46
N ALA A 192 6.93 1.30 26.62
CA ALA A 192 6.80 0.26 25.60
C ALA A 192 5.38 -0.33 25.63
N VAL A 193 4.70 -0.32 24.49
CA VAL A 193 3.29 -0.68 24.38
C VAL A 193 3.11 -1.86 23.44
N THR A 194 2.27 -2.81 23.83
CA THR A 194 1.84 -3.93 22.98
C THR A 194 0.32 -3.95 22.88
N ILE A 195 -0.19 -3.98 21.65
CA ILE A 195 -1.60 -4.30 21.37
C ILE A 195 -1.67 -5.81 21.16
N PRO A 196 -2.23 -6.59 22.11
CA PRO A 196 -2.22 -8.04 22.05
C PRO A 196 -3.08 -8.58 20.89
N ALA A 197 -2.75 -9.79 20.43
CA ALA A 197 -3.52 -10.51 19.42
C ALA A 197 -5.01 -10.61 19.78
N GLY A 198 -5.88 -10.51 18.76
CA GLY A 198 -7.33 -10.54 18.94
C GLY A 198 -7.96 -9.24 19.48
N LYS A 199 -7.14 -8.22 19.81
CA LYS A 199 -7.64 -6.90 20.24
C LYS A 199 -7.71 -5.92 19.08
N PHE A 200 -8.85 -5.25 18.93
CA PHE A 200 -9.06 -4.19 17.95
C PHE A 200 -9.01 -2.84 18.66
N MET A 201 -7.93 -2.10 18.49
CA MET A 201 -7.69 -0.81 19.11
C MET A 201 -8.00 0.32 18.13
N LEU A 202 -8.90 1.23 18.50
CA LEU A 202 -9.14 2.49 17.79
C LEU A 202 -8.27 3.60 18.41
N LEU A 203 -7.32 4.13 17.64
CA LEU A 203 -6.58 5.32 18.01
C LEU A 203 -7.51 6.54 17.85
N ASP A 204 -8.09 6.99 18.95
CA ASP A 204 -9.07 8.09 19.00
C ASP A 204 -8.53 9.34 19.71
N THR A 205 -7.23 9.36 20.02
CA THR A 205 -6.52 10.50 20.62
C THR A 205 -5.04 10.43 20.26
N ASN A 206 -4.32 11.53 20.47
CA ASN A 206 -2.87 11.60 20.29
C ASN A 206 -2.17 11.03 21.53
N PRO A 207 -1.60 9.80 21.50
CA PRO A 207 -0.87 9.27 22.63
C PRO A 207 0.38 10.10 22.92
N PRO A 208 0.87 10.08 24.17
CA PRO A 208 2.20 10.57 24.46
C PRO A 208 3.25 9.78 23.66
N ALA A 209 4.43 10.37 23.45
CA ALA A 209 5.52 9.71 22.73
C ALA A 209 5.93 8.41 23.44
N LEU A 210 5.80 7.28 22.73
CA LEU A 210 6.07 5.94 23.25
C LEU A 210 7.54 5.58 23.07
N GLN A 211 8.06 4.68 23.91
CA GLN A 211 9.36 4.09 23.65
C GLN A 211 9.28 3.17 22.41
N SER A 212 8.23 2.36 22.33
CA SER A 212 7.97 1.46 21.22
C SER A 212 6.51 1.04 21.16
N LEU A 213 6.08 0.55 20.00
CA LEU A 213 4.75 -0.01 19.80
C LEU A 213 4.82 -1.33 19.02
N ALA A 214 4.43 -2.42 19.66
CA ALA A 214 4.19 -3.70 19.00
C ALA A 214 2.67 -3.90 18.78
N ILE A 215 2.28 -4.30 17.57
CA ILE A 215 0.88 -4.47 17.17
C ILE A 215 0.68 -5.92 16.77
N ASP A 216 0.31 -6.77 17.73
CA ASP A 216 -0.05 -8.18 17.49
C ASP A 216 -1.55 -8.33 17.16
N GLY A 217 -2.37 -7.40 17.65
CA GLY A 217 -3.79 -7.26 17.32
C GLY A 217 -4.00 -6.36 16.10
N THR A 218 -4.96 -5.45 16.20
CA THR A 218 -5.26 -4.46 15.14
C THR A 218 -5.25 -3.06 15.73
N LEU A 219 -4.54 -2.13 15.10
CA LEU A 219 -4.62 -0.70 15.36
C LEU A 219 -5.30 -0.01 14.19
N ILE A 220 -6.35 0.75 14.46
CA ILE A 220 -7.14 1.49 13.49
C ILE A 220 -7.08 2.97 13.86
N PHE A 221 -6.71 3.83 12.92
CA PHE A 221 -6.78 5.28 13.17
C PHE A 221 -8.22 5.77 13.00
N ASP A 222 -8.76 6.45 14.02
CA ASP A 222 -10.03 7.17 13.87
C ASP A 222 -9.83 8.34 12.90
N ASN A 223 -10.83 8.63 12.06
CA ASN A 223 -10.67 9.63 10.99
C ASN A 223 -10.76 11.06 11.53
N GLN A 224 -9.68 11.51 12.16
CA GLN A 224 -9.45 12.86 12.70
C GLN A 224 -7.96 13.21 12.64
N ASP A 225 -7.57 14.42 13.06
CA ASP A 225 -6.14 14.77 13.09
C ASP A 225 -5.42 14.00 14.21
N LEU A 226 -4.58 13.04 13.83
CA LEU A 226 -3.88 12.12 14.73
C LEU A 226 -2.37 12.15 14.56
N ASN A 227 -1.67 12.09 15.69
CA ASN A 227 -0.22 12.00 15.78
C ASN A 227 0.15 10.78 16.63
N LEU A 228 1.01 9.92 16.11
CA LEU A 228 1.57 8.78 16.81
C LEU A 228 3.09 8.87 16.79
N THR A 229 3.69 9.05 17.96
CA THR A 229 5.15 9.09 18.10
C THR A 229 5.63 7.86 18.85
N ALA A 230 6.60 7.14 18.27
CA ALA A 230 7.21 5.98 18.91
C ALA A 230 8.67 5.83 18.47
N GLY A 231 9.52 5.21 19.29
CA GLY A 231 10.90 4.93 18.89
C GLY A 231 10.99 4.02 17.66
N TRP A 232 10.13 3.01 17.63
CA TRP A 232 9.89 2.09 16.52
C TRP A 232 8.48 1.51 16.66
N ILE A 233 7.95 1.00 15.55
CA ILE A 233 6.65 0.33 15.48
C ILE A 233 6.82 -0.99 14.74
N ILE A 234 6.33 -2.09 15.31
CA ILE A 234 6.33 -3.42 14.68
C ILE A 234 4.91 -3.93 14.56
N VAL A 235 4.55 -4.37 13.37
CA VAL A 235 3.23 -4.90 13.04
C VAL A 235 3.33 -6.39 12.77
N HIS A 236 2.78 -7.18 13.69
CA HIS A 236 2.56 -8.62 13.54
C HIS A 236 1.10 -8.95 13.17
N GLY A 237 0.17 -8.10 13.60
CA GLY A 237 -1.25 -8.12 13.24
C GLY A 237 -1.56 -7.08 12.16
N LYS A 238 -2.43 -6.09 12.42
CA LYS A 238 -2.82 -5.10 11.40
C LYS A 238 -2.67 -3.65 11.87
N LEU A 239 -2.12 -2.79 11.04
CA LEU A 239 -2.21 -1.34 11.16
C LEU A 239 -3.05 -0.79 10.00
N GLU A 240 -4.13 -0.07 10.31
CA GLU A 240 -5.06 0.48 9.34
C GLU A 240 -5.21 1.99 9.50
N ILE A 241 -4.87 2.74 8.44
CA ILE A 241 -5.09 4.19 8.33
C ILE A 241 -5.89 4.43 7.05
N GLY A 242 -7.21 4.39 7.16
CA GLY A 242 -8.09 4.42 5.99
C GLY A 242 -8.12 3.09 5.22
N THR A 243 -9.09 2.99 4.32
CA THR A 243 -9.34 1.83 3.46
C THR A 243 -9.67 2.31 2.05
N PRO A 244 -9.61 1.44 1.02
CA PRO A 244 -10.01 1.83 -0.34
C PRO A 244 -11.44 2.41 -0.43
N ASP A 245 -12.38 1.85 0.35
CA ASP A 245 -13.78 2.31 0.38
C ASP A 245 -13.98 3.54 1.27
N HIS A 246 -13.14 3.70 2.28
CA HIS A 246 -13.15 4.82 3.23
C HIS A 246 -11.74 5.38 3.43
N PRO A 247 -11.24 6.20 2.48
CA PRO A 247 -9.93 6.81 2.59
C PRO A 247 -9.84 7.72 3.82
N TYR A 248 -8.65 7.81 4.41
CA TYR A 248 -8.38 8.73 5.50
C TYR A 248 -8.37 10.16 4.96
N THR A 249 -9.20 11.05 5.50
CA THR A 249 -9.36 12.43 4.97
C THR A 249 -8.73 13.49 5.87
N ASN A 250 -8.40 13.14 7.11
CA ASN A 250 -7.75 14.02 8.06
C ASN A 250 -6.24 13.82 8.07
N LYS A 251 -5.50 14.51 8.93
CA LYS A 251 -4.05 14.38 9.02
C LYS A 251 -3.66 13.22 9.93
N ALA A 252 -2.85 12.29 9.44
CA ALA A 252 -2.22 11.25 10.25
C ALA A 252 -0.71 11.41 10.15
N ILE A 253 -0.03 11.64 11.27
CA ILE A 253 1.44 11.73 11.32
C ILE A 253 1.97 10.62 12.22
N ILE A 254 2.82 9.76 11.67
CA ILE A 254 3.64 8.83 12.43
C ILE A 254 5.05 9.39 12.50
N THR A 255 5.56 9.64 13.71
CA THR A 255 6.93 10.08 13.95
C THR A 255 7.74 8.98 14.62
N LEU A 256 8.84 8.58 13.99
CA LEU A 256 9.75 7.55 14.47
C LEU A 256 11.00 8.22 15.08
N ASN A 257 11.09 8.21 16.41
CA ASN A 257 12.09 8.99 17.16
C ASN A 257 13.09 8.13 17.96
N GLY A 258 13.28 6.88 17.54
CA GLY A 258 14.23 5.98 18.18
C GLY A 258 15.66 6.51 18.08
N PRO A 259 16.53 6.24 19.08
CA PRO A 259 17.92 6.64 19.01
C PRO A 259 18.65 5.91 17.87
N ALA A 260 19.64 6.59 17.28
CA ALA A 260 20.50 6.03 16.25
C ALA A 260 21.26 4.78 16.72
N GLY A 261 21.49 3.84 15.80
CA GLY A 261 22.30 2.64 16.06
C GLY A 261 21.58 1.50 16.78
N GLN A 262 20.27 1.63 17.06
CA GLN A 262 19.43 0.50 17.43
C GLN A 262 19.28 -0.46 16.25
N ASP A 263 19.24 -1.75 16.57
CA ASP A 263 18.85 -2.80 15.64
C ASP A 263 17.56 -3.47 16.12
N ILE A 264 16.45 -3.14 15.45
CA ILE A 264 15.15 -3.71 15.77
C ILE A 264 14.94 -4.94 14.88
N MET A 265 15.37 -6.09 15.39
CA MET A 265 15.23 -7.40 14.71
C MET A 265 15.85 -7.43 13.29
N GLY A 266 17.02 -6.81 13.11
CA GLY A 266 17.70 -6.72 11.83
C GLY A 266 17.23 -5.57 10.94
N MET A 267 16.25 -4.77 11.37
CA MET A 267 15.65 -3.72 10.56
C MET A 267 16.20 -2.32 10.84
N GLY A 268 17.14 -2.19 11.79
CA GLY A 268 17.71 -0.90 12.16
C GLY A 268 16.81 -0.03 13.04
N SER A 269 17.20 1.24 13.21
CA SER A 269 16.54 2.22 14.09
C SER A 269 15.39 2.93 13.38
N ARG A 270 14.44 3.55 14.10
CA ARG A 270 13.36 4.39 13.52
C ARG A 270 12.54 3.67 12.44
N VAL A 271 12.23 2.40 12.70
CA VAL A 271 11.51 1.55 11.76
C VAL A 271 10.02 1.47 12.08
N LEU A 272 9.18 1.57 11.04
CA LEU A 272 7.82 1.03 11.00
C LEU A 272 7.87 -0.28 10.21
N GLY A 273 8.01 -1.38 10.94
CA GLY A 273 8.21 -2.71 10.37
C GLY A 273 6.91 -3.52 10.34
N VAL A 274 6.73 -4.33 9.31
CA VAL A 274 5.70 -5.38 9.28
C VAL A 274 6.35 -6.73 9.03
N MET A 275 5.96 -7.72 9.82
CA MET A 275 6.55 -9.05 9.73
C MET A 275 5.56 -10.16 10.12
N GLY A 276 5.94 -11.40 9.87
CA GLY A 276 5.02 -12.53 10.02
C GLY A 276 3.91 -12.45 8.98
N ASN A 277 2.65 -12.65 9.40
CA ASN A 277 1.47 -12.45 8.56
C ASN A 277 0.84 -11.06 8.74
N GLY A 278 1.61 -10.12 9.30
CA GLY A 278 1.11 -8.78 9.58
C GLY A 278 0.80 -7.99 8.31
N GLU A 279 -0.05 -6.97 8.46
CA GLU A 279 -0.50 -6.11 7.37
C GLU A 279 -0.47 -4.65 7.79
N ILE A 280 0.18 -3.81 6.97
CA ILE A 280 0.03 -2.36 7.02
C ILE A 280 -0.81 -1.94 5.82
N GLN A 281 -1.96 -1.34 6.10
CA GLN A 281 -2.81 -0.72 5.10
C GLN A 281 -2.96 0.77 5.41
N MET A 282 -2.61 1.61 4.44
CA MET A 282 -2.79 3.04 4.54
C MET A 282 -3.35 3.57 3.21
N VAL A 283 -4.52 4.20 3.27
CA VAL A 283 -5.17 4.80 2.12
C VAL A 283 -5.56 6.22 2.49
N GLY A 284 -4.79 7.18 2.00
CA GLY A 284 -5.00 8.61 2.18
C GLY A 284 -6.03 9.19 1.21
N GLU A 285 -6.27 10.49 1.33
CA GLU A 285 -7.25 11.18 0.50
C GLU A 285 -6.88 11.11 -0.99
N THR A 286 -7.85 10.80 -1.85
CA THR A 286 -7.65 10.84 -3.31
C THR A 286 -7.41 12.26 -3.79
N ARG A 287 -6.18 12.54 -4.20
CA ARG A 287 -5.78 13.84 -4.75
C ARG A 287 -5.20 13.72 -6.14
N THR A 288 -5.37 14.77 -6.93
CA THR A 288 -4.73 14.92 -8.23
C THR A 288 -3.24 14.83 -8.02
N SER A 289 -2.60 13.75 -8.45
CA SER A 289 -1.19 13.50 -8.16
C SER A 289 -0.26 14.44 -8.92
N TRP A 290 -0.66 14.83 -10.13
CA TRP A 290 0.11 15.71 -11.00
C TRP A 290 -0.76 16.27 -12.14
N THR A 291 -0.29 17.33 -12.78
CA THR A 291 -0.83 17.93 -14.01
C THR A 291 0.33 18.53 -14.80
N HIS A 292 0.07 19.14 -15.96
CA HIS A 292 1.06 19.94 -16.67
C HIS A 292 0.81 21.44 -16.46
N LEU A 293 1.80 22.26 -16.79
CA LEU A 293 1.59 23.66 -17.13
C LEU A 293 0.72 23.79 -18.40
N ASN A 294 0.09 24.94 -18.55
CA ASN A 294 -0.68 25.33 -19.74
C ASN A 294 -0.28 26.72 -20.26
N ALA A 295 0.71 27.33 -19.63
CA ALA A 295 1.45 28.49 -20.11
C ALA A 295 2.88 28.40 -19.54
N THR A 296 3.87 28.85 -20.31
CA THR A 296 5.27 28.89 -19.86
C THR A 296 5.39 29.77 -18.61
N ALA A 297 5.97 29.20 -17.56
CA ALA A 297 6.25 29.90 -16.32
C ALA A 297 7.69 30.40 -16.36
N ASN A 298 7.88 31.72 -16.45
CA ASN A 298 9.20 32.31 -16.65
C ASN A 298 9.94 32.43 -15.32
N LYS A 299 11.26 32.33 -15.37
CA LYS A 299 12.13 32.70 -14.26
C LYS A 299 11.73 34.06 -13.69
N GLY A 300 11.58 34.13 -12.36
CA GLY A 300 11.19 35.32 -11.63
C GLY A 300 9.68 35.47 -11.42
N GLU A 301 8.85 34.68 -12.11
CA GLU A 301 7.42 34.60 -11.84
C GLU A 301 7.15 33.71 -10.62
N ALA A 302 6.03 33.92 -9.94
CA ALA A 302 5.58 33.10 -8.82
C ALA A 302 4.16 32.54 -9.07
N ALA A 303 3.70 32.59 -10.31
CA ALA A 303 2.35 32.17 -10.70
C ALA A 303 2.45 31.05 -11.73
N LEU A 304 1.65 30.00 -11.56
CA LEU A 304 1.52 28.89 -12.50
C LEU A 304 0.10 28.85 -13.07
N THR A 305 0.01 28.62 -14.38
CA THR A 305 -1.25 28.26 -15.04
C THR A 305 -1.21 26.78 -15.40
N LEU A 306 -2.09 25.99 -14.80
CA LEU A 306 -2.13 24.54 -14.97
C LEU A 306 -3.08 24.11 -16.10
N ALA A 307 -2.84 22.93 -16.67
CA ALA A 307 -3.66 22.32 -17.72
C ALA A 307 -4.99 21.74 -17.22
N SER A 308 -5.09 21.48 -15.92
CA SER A 308 -6.31 21.02 -15.27
C SER A 308 -6.52 21.78 -13.96
N THR A 309 -7.72 21.68 -13.39
CA THR A 309 -8.01 22.22 -12.04
C THR A 309 -7.79 21.10 -11.04
N PRO A 310 -6.65 21.08 -10.31
CA PRO A 310 -6.41 20.05 -9.32
C PRO A 310 -7.20 20.33 -8.05
N ASN A 311 -7.46 19.29 -7.26
CA ASN A 311 -8.00 19.40 -5.90
C ASN A 311 -6.91 19.66 -4.83
N TRP A 312 -5.91 20.48 -5.18
CA TRP A 312 -4.87 20.92 -4.25
C TRP A 312 -5.37 22.04 -3.33
N ARG A 313 -4.62 22.31 -2.27
CA ARG A 313 -4.94 23.25 -1.19
C ARG A 313 -3.77 24.19 -0.94
N VAL A 314 -4.07 25.35 -0.36
CA VAL A 314 -3.04 26.25 0.17
C VAL A 314 -2.24 25.52 1.25
N GLY A 315 -0.92 25.66 1.22
CA GLY A 315 0.02 24.98 2.11
C GLY A 315 0.56 23.65 1.56
N ASP A 316 0.00 23.13 0.47
CA ASP A 316 0.57 21.94 -0.18
C ASP A 316 1.94 22.25 -0.79
N ARG A 317 2.85 21.28 -0.67
CA ARG A 317 4.10 21.25 -1.39
C ARG A 317 3.91 20.63 -2.76
N ILE A 318 4.38 21.31 -3.78
CA ILE A 318 4.42 20.85 -5.17
C ILE A 318 5.85 20.88 -5.70
N VAL A 319 6.09 20.12 -6.75
CA VAL A 319 7.31 20.18 -7.56
C VAL A 319 6.94 20.63 -8.97
N VAL A 320 7.76 21.51 -9.56
CA VAL A 320 7.74 21.83 -10.99
C VAL A 320 8.95 21.16 -11.62
N ALA A 321 8.70 20.22 -12.54
CA ALA A 321 9.75 19.44 -13.18
C ALA A 321 10.52 20.27 -14.22
N SER A 322 11.83 20.01 -14.32
CA SER A 322 12.67 20.63 -15.35
C SER A 322 12.16 20.36 -16.77
N THR A 323 12.15 21.39 -17.61
CA THR A 323 11.90 21.28 -19.06
C THR A 323 13.17 21.47 -19.90
N ASP A 324 14.34 21.46 -19.26
CA ASP A 324 15.65 21.55 -19.92
C ASP A 324 16.44 20.24 -19.74
N PHE A 325 17.61 20.12 -20.36
CA PHE A 325 18.47 18.96 -20.25
C PHE A 325 19.08 18.76 -18.85
N ASP A 326 19.01 19.77 -17.99
CA ASP A 326 19.45 19.67 -16.60
C ASP A 326 18.27 19.33 -15.68
N PHE A 327 18.21 18.07 -15.24
CA PHE A 327 17.19 17.58 -14.31
C PHE A 327 17.23 18.30 -12.95
N ARG A 328 18.35 18.94 -12.58
CA ARG A 328 18.51 19.69 -11.33
C ARG A 328 17.78 21.03 -11.31
N GLN A 329 17.18 21.43 -12.43
CA GLN A 329 16.32 22.62 -12.48
C GLN A 329 14.89 22.35 -12.00
N SER A 330 14.59 21.15 -11.49
CA SER A 330 13.32 20.89 -10.81
C SER A 330 13.26 21.65 -9.48
N GLU A 331 12.12 22.25 -9.16
CA GLU A 331 11.98 23.16 -8.02
C GLU A 331 10.74 22.84 -7.20
N ASP A 332 10.86 22.94 -5.88
CA ASP A 332 9.74 22.71 -4.95
C ASP A 332 9.20 24.03 -4.42
N PHE A 333 7.88 24.10 -4.26
CA PHE A 333 7.18 25.29 -3.78
C PHE A 333 6.04 24.94 -2.84
N ILE A 334 5.66 25.90 -2.00
CA ILE A 334 4.44 25.86 -1.23
C ILE A 334 3.37 26.69 -1.94
N ILE A 335 2.18 26.13 -2.11
CA ILE A 335 1.02 26.84 -2.66
C ILE A 335 0.56 27.90 -1.66
N THR A 336 0.63 29.18 -2.03
CA THR A 336 0.12 30.30 -1.21
C THR A 336 -1.32 30.68 -1.58
N THR A 337 -1.72 30.42 -2.83
CA THR A 337 -3.09 30.62 -3.31
C THR A 337 -3.38 29.64 -4.43
N ILE A 338 -4.60 29.09 -4.47
CA ILE A 338 -5.09 28.29 -5.59
C ILE A 338 -6.54 28.65 -5.93
N GLN A 339 -6.80 28.92 -7.21
CA GLN A 339 -8.12 29.22 -7.75
C GLN A 339 -8.29 28.55 -9.10
N GLY A 340 -9.01 27.42 -9.13
CA GLY A 340 -9.12 26.61 -10.34
C GLY A 340 -7.75 26.08 -10.77
N ALA A 341 -7.33 26.45 -11.98
CA ALA A 341 -6.01 26.10 -12.54
C ALA A 341 -4.92 27.15 -12.27
N GLN A 342 -5.20 28.22 -11.53
CA GLN A 342 -4.24 29.27 -11.21
C GLN A 342 -3.65 29.02 -9.82
N VAL A 343 -2.32 28.94 -9.73
CA VAL A 343 -1.58 28.69 -8.48
C VAL A 343 -0.57 29.81 -8.25
N GLN A 344 -0.49 30.30 -7.01
CA GLN A 344 0.58 31.19 -6.55
C GLN A 344 1.53 30.43 -5.64
N LEU A 345 2.82 30.69 -5.81
CA LEU A 345 3.93 30.07 -5.11
C LEU A 345 4.40 30.96 -3.96
N ASP A 346 5.14 30.38 -3.02
CA ASP A 346 5.77 31.08 -1.89
C ASP A 346 7.09 31.76 -2.27
N ALA A 347 7.67 31.40 -3.41
CA ALA A 347 8.87 32.00 -3.98
C ALA A 347 8.78 32.10 -5.51
N PRO A 348 9.50 33.04 -6.13
CA PRO A 348 9.63 33.10 -7.58
C PRO A 348 10.50 31.94 -8.11
N LEU A 349 10.19 31.48 -9.32
CA LEU A 349 10.92 30.43 -10.03
C LEU A 349 12.35 30.86 -10.34
N ALA A 350 13.33 30.01 -10.04
CA ALA A 350 14.73 30.24 -10.39
C ALA A 350 15.03 29.93 -11.86
N TYR A 351 14.20 29.09 -12.49
CA TYR A 351 14.31 28.66 -13.88
C TYR A 351 13.01 28.88 -14.66
N THR A 352 13.10 28.85 -16.00
CA THR A 352 11.93 28.91 -16.87
C THR A 352 11.46 27.50 -17.15
N HIS A 353 10.16 27.26 -16.96
CA HIS A 353 9.50 25.97 -17.14
C HIS A 353 8.49 26.07 -18.28
N TRP A 354 8.70 25.30 -19.34
CA TRP A 354 7.90 25.40 -20.56
C TRP A 354 6.47 24.93 -20.32
N GLY A 355 5.50 25.61 -20.94
CA GLY A 355 4.08 25.29 -20.80
C GLY A 355 3.37 25.16 -22.14
N GLU A 356 4.12 24.92 -23.21
CA GLU A 356 3.60 24.73 -24.56
C GLU A 356 3.96 23.35 -25.15
N THR A 357 3.09 22.85 -26.04
CA THR A 357 3.36 21.66 -26.86
C THR A 357 3.88 22.07 -28.22
N THR A 358 4.82 21.33 -28.79
CA THR A 358 5.29 21.57 -30.17
C THR A 358 4.81 20.47 -31.11
N THR A 359 4.46 20.80 -32.35
CA THR A 359 4.19 19.78 -33.38
C THR A 359 5.39 19.65 -34.31
N ALA A 360 5.93 18.44 -34.46
CA ALA A 360 6.99 18.13 -35.42
C ALA A 360 6.66 16.84 -36.15
N ASN A 361 6.83 16.81 -37.48
CA ASN A 361 6.53 15.64 -38.33
C ASN A 361 5.11 15.07 -38.16
N GLY A 362 4.13 15.93 -37.86
CA GLY A 362 2.74 15.51 -37.59
C GLY A 362 2.51 14.87 -36.23
N GLN A 363 3.51 14.84 -35.34
CA GLN A 363 3.38 14.38 -33.96
C GLN A 363 3.41 15.56 -32.99
N THR A 364 2.53 15.52 -31.99
CA THR A 364 2.58 16.45 -30.85
C THR A 364 3.63 15.97 -29.86
N ILE A 365 4.58 16.85 -29.55
CA ILE A 365 5.63 16.66 -28.55
C ILE A 365 5.19 17.41 -27.30
N GLU A 366 5.00 16.65 -26.22
CA GLU A 366 4.71 17.17 -24.90
C GLU A 366 6.01 17.71 -24.28
N GLN A 367 6.06 19.02 -24.06
CA GLN A 367 7.22 19.73 -23.49
C GLN A 367 6.83 20.56 -22.27
N ARG A 368 5.57 20.44 -21.84
CA ARG A 368 5.05 21.18 -20.71
C ARG A 368 5.63 20.59 -19.44
N ALA A 369 6.07 21.44 -18.53
CA ALA A 369 6.53 21.01 -17.23
C ALA A 369 5.41 20.25 -16.51
N GLU A 370 5.76 19.08 -15.99
CA GLU A 370 4.93 18.34 -15.07
C GLU A 370 4.97 19.07 -13.73
N VAL A 371 3.80 19.28 -13.14
CA VAL A 371 3.63 19.84 -11.79
C VAL A 371 3.05 18.75 -10.92
N GLY A 372 3.85 18.24 -10.00
CA GLY A 372 3.52 17.12 -9.12
C GLY A 372 3.17 17.59 -7.71
N LEU A 373 2.21 16.91 -7.09
CA LEU A 373 1.87 17.10 -5.69
C LEU A 373 2.74 16.21 -4.80
N LEU A 374 3.50 16.82 -3.89
CA LEU A 374 4.34 16.10 -2.94
C LEU A 374 3.62 15.81 -1.62
N SER A 375 2.76 16.73 -1.17
CA SER A 375 2.08 16.58 0.12
C SER A 375 1.02 15.49 0.14
N ARG A 376 1.04 14.66 1.18
CA ARG A 376 -0.03 13.72 1.53
C ARG A 376 -0.54 13.93 2.94
N ASN A 377 -1.74 13.45 3.24
CA ASN A 377 -2.35 13.62 4.55
C ASN A 377 -1.92 12.54 5.56
N ILE A 378 -1.45 11.40 5.07
CA ILE A 378 -0.77 10.38 5.88
C ILE A 378 0.74 10.57 5.69
N VAL A 379 1.45 10.90 6.77
CA VAL A 379 2.89 11.18 6.77
C VAL A 379 3.59 10.24 7.73
N ILE A 380 4.66 9.60 7.28
CA ILE A 380 5.58 8.85 8.12
C ILE A 380 6.92 9.56 8.06
N GLN A 381 7.48 9.91 9.21
CA GLN A 381 8.69 10.71 9.29
C GLN A 381 9.60 10.33 10.46
N GLY A 382 10.87 10.75 10.38
CA GLY A 382 11.73 10.83 11.54
C GLY A 382 11.41 12.06 12.40
N ASP A 383 12.07 12.19 13.55
CA ASP A 383 12.04 13.44 14.32
C ASP A 383 13.09 14.44 13.83
N ALA A 384 13.16 15.61 14.47
CA ALA A 384 14.09 16.66 14.09
C ALA A 384 15.58 16.25 14.14
N SER A 385 15.93 15.18 14.87
CA SER A 385 17.31 14.69 14.92
C SER A 385 17.74 13.99 13.63
N SER A 386 16.78 13.54 12.81
CA SER A 386 16.99 12.92 11.49
C SER A 386 17.74 13.83 10.51
N GLU A 387 17.56 15.15 10.64
CA GLU A 387 18.30 16.15 9.86
C GLU A 387 19.79 16.16 10.20
N THR A 388 20.14 15.86 11.46
CA THR A 388 21.51 15.94 11.96
C THR A 388 22.28 14.64 11.85
N ASP A 389 21.61 13.50 12.05
CA ASP A 389 22.24 12.18 11.99
C ASP A 389 22.07 11.48 10.65
N GLY A 390 21.21 12.00 9.76
CA GLY A 390 20.95 11.47 8.44
C GLY A 390 20.10 10.18 8.45
N LEU A 391 19.45 9.87 9.57
CA LEU A 391 18.61 8.69 9.74
C LEU A 391 17.13 9.09 9.77
N GLY A 392 16.46 9.06 8.62
CA GLY A 392 15.01 9.25 8.59
C GLY A 392 14.23 8.08 9.17
N GLY A 393 12.94 8.27 9.41
CA GLY A 393 12.02 7.15 9.60
C GLY A 393 11.94 6.30 8.32
N HIS A 394 11.93 4.98 8.44
CA HIS A 394 11.77 4.08 7.30
C HIS A 394 10.75 2.99 7.57
N MET A 395 10.28 2.38 6.48
CA MET A 395 9.41 1.21 6.54
C MET A 395 10.16 -0.03 6.08
N MET A 396 9.87 -1.18 6.68
CA MET A 396 10.44 -2.46 6.25
C MET A 396 9.41 -3.58 6.30
N VAL A 397 9.39 -4.40 5.25
CA VAL A 397 8.54 -5.58 5.14
C VAL A 397 9.44 -6.81 5.24
N MET A 398 9.18 -7.68 6.21
CA MET A 398 9.95 -8.91 6.44
C MET A 398 9.05 -10.14 6.34
N GLY A 399 9.57 -11.23 5.78
CA GLY A 399 8.81 -12.49 5.66
C GLY A 399 7.57 -12.34 4.78
N LYS A 400 6.40 -12.75 5.30
CA LYS A 400 5.10 -12.67 4.61
C LYS A 400 4.30 -11.40 4.93
N GLY A 401 4.96 -10.40 5.53
CA GLY A 401 4.32 -9.12 5.84
C GLY A 401 3.74 -8.48 4.59
N LYS A 402 2.60 -7.81 4.73
CA LYS A 402 1.91 -7.11 3.64
C LYS A 402 1.95 -5.62 3.84
N LEU A 403 2.18 -4.90 2.76
CA LEU A 403 2.19 -3.44 2.74
C LEU A 403 1.35 -2.94 1.56
N ALA A 404 0.28 -2.20 1.87
CA ALA A 404 -0.58 -1.53 0.90
C ALA A 404 -0.65 -0.04 1.24
N LEU A 405 -0.04 0.79 0.40
CA LEU A 405 0.03 2.24 0.58
C LEU A 405 -0.56 2.94 -0.63
N ASP A 406 -1.49 3.85 -0.40
CA ASP A 406 -1.97 4.83 -1.37
C ASP A 406 -2.12 6.19 -0.68
N GLY A 407 -1.64 7.25 -1.31
CA GLY A 407 -1.69 8.59 -0.73
C GLY A 407 -0.91 8.74 0.58
N VAL A 408 0.25 8.11 0.71
CA VAL A 408 1.15 8.21 1.87
C VAL A 408 2.44 8.92 1.48
N GLU A 409 2.90 9.83 2.33
CA GLU A 409 4.17 10.53 2.21
C GLU A 409 5.18 9.94 3.20
N LEU A 410 6.33 9.51 2.68
CA LEU A 410 7.52 9.24 3.48
C LEU A 410 8.34 10.52 3.50
N PHE A 411 8.35 11.19 4.64
CA PHE A 411 9.09 12.41 4.87
C PHE A 411 10.30 12.11 5.77
N ARG A 412 11.34 12.91 5.62
CA ARG A 412 12.58 12.77 6.40
C ARG A 412 12.34 12.96 7.90
#